data_AF-A0A5H7FXQ1-F1
#
_entry.id   AF-A0A5H7FXQ1-F1
#
_cell.length_a   1.000
_cell.length_b   1.000
_cell.length_c   1.000
_cell.angle_alpha   90.00
_cell.angle_beta   90.00
_cell.angle_gamma   90.00
#
_symmetry.space_group_name_H-M   'P 1'
#
loop_
_entity.id
_entity.type
_entity.pdbx_description
1 polymer ?
#
loop_
_entity_poly.entity_id
_entity_poly.type
_entity_poly.pdbx_seq_one_letter_code
_entity_poly.pdbx_strand_id
1 'polypeptide(L)'
;MAISKTNGQSKPKRKTEVPGQALGYSLQFTLLTHLLLQAPEGSLCSLEVLDDVAQENNSGDIKFIQSKSALTANPAADRAKSLWKTLSNWIDLATSPDFEVEKAIFELYVSRPVEGSIVKKFNEAKTPEDAQEAITHARTELWGDSPHFTLKDGISKEISKYVEKVFTADQNLLQRLICNFQLTLGSGSPQADLEACVRSHPVSPSKVSDITNYLCGKVKRHIDMLLEAEKPAVIARDDFYTWYKAYVQKIDRQMVLSSRAQAPVKEKAQEYLPDKFVQQLEIIGLPYEEILGAISDYLMASFDRTDWAARGEVDETSFDDLDTALQRTWKNKQRICGLTHSEKSEQDQGKLLYFECMQFNIPLQAMSPPSHFIPGCYHILADSLAVGWHPNYTTQLKNKKVA
;
A
#
# COMPACT_ATOMS: atom_id res chain seq x y z
N MET A 1 0.09 -0.35 45.13
CA MET A 1 0.75 0.72 44.35
C MET A 1 -0.29 1.79 44.05
N ALA A 2 -0.06 3.02 44.52
CA ALA A 2 -1.01 4.11 44.47
C ALA A 2 -1.17 4.64 43.03
N ILE A 3 -2.42 4.67 42.54
CA ILE A 3 -2.79 5.32 41.28
C ILE A 3 -2.85 6.82 41.55
N SER A 4 -1.85 7.55 41.09
CA SER A 4 -1.86 9.02 41.07
C SER A 4 -2.88 9.51 40.05
N LYS A 5 -4.06 9.92 40.52
CA LYS A 5 -4.99 10.75 39.75
C LYS A 5 -4.51 12.20 39.81
N THR A 6 -3.57 12.56 38.94
CA THR A 6 -3.31 13.99 38.68
C THR A 6 -4.44 14.54 37.81
N ASN A 7 -5.41 15.19 38.44
CA ASN A 7 -6.30 16.15 37.81
C ASN A 7 -5.45 17.29 37.23
N GLY A 8 -5.05 17.17 35.96
CA GLY A 8 -4.39 18.24 35.23
C GLY A 8 -5.38 19.38 34.98
N GLN A 9 -5.39 20.39 35.85
CA GLN A 9 -5.99 21.69 35.53
C GLN A 9 -5.30 22.22 34.27
N SER A 10 -6.07 22.47 33.20
CA SER A 10 -5.55 23.07 31.97
C SER A 10 -4.99 24.45 32.31
N LYS A 11 -3.67 24.63 32.18
CA LYS A 11 -3.04 25.94 32.32
C LYS A 11 -3.71 26.93 31.35
N PRO A 12 -3.93 28.20 31.76
CA PRO A 12 -4.52 29.20 30.87
C PRO A 12 -3.61 29.40 29.64
N LYS A 13 -4.19 29.32 28.43
CA LYS A 13 -3.49 29.53 27.16
C LYS A 13 -2.80 30.89 27.17
N ARG A 14 -1.50 30.92 26.91
CA ARG A 14 -0.76 32.19 26.76
C ARG A 14 -1.21 32.88 25.48
N LYS A 15 -1.30 34.22 25.47
CA LYS A 15 -1.74 35.01 24.31
C LYS A 15 -0.89 34.81 23.02
N THR A 16 0.30 34.21 23.14
CA THR A 16 1.22 33.94 22.03
C THR A 16 1.09 32.53 21.45
N GLU A 17 0.21 31.67 21.99
CA GLU A 17 0.02 30.31 21.48
C GLU A 17 -0.84 30.31 20.21
N VAL A 18 -0.26 29.88 19.08
CA VAL A 18 -0.93 29.71 17.77
C VAL A 18 -0.91 28.25 17.28
N PRO A 19 -1.41 27.27 18.06
CA PRO A 19 -1.37 25.85 17.70
C PRO A 19 -2.17 25.52 16.43
N GLY A 20 -3.19 26.31 16.08
CA GLY A 20 -3.95 26.12 14.85
C GLY A 20 -3.16 26.37 13.58
N GLN A 21 -2.29 27.39 13.57
CA GLN A 21 -1.42 27.67 12.43
C GLN A 21 -0.36 26.57 12.27
N ALA A 22 0.27 26.17 13.37
CA ALA A 22 1.23 25.06 13.36
C ALA A 22 0.60 23.76 12.85
N LEU A 23 -0.62 23.44 13.26
CA LEU A 23 -1.35 22.28 12.73
C LEU A 23 -1.66 22.44 11.24
N GLY A 24 -2.06 23.64 10.79
CA GLY A 24 -2.32 23.93 9.39
C GLY A 24 -1.11 23.63 8.50
N TYR A 25 0.07 24.13 8.86
CA TYR A 25 1.30 23.83 8.11
C TYR A 25 1.69 22.35 8.20
N SER A 26 1.58 21.74 9.38
CA SER A 26 1.88 20.32 9.55
C SER A 26 0.97 19.42 8.70
N LEU A 27 -0.30 19.79 8.54
CA LEU A 27 -1.28 19.06 7.75
C LEU A 27 -0.89 18.97 6.28
N GLN A 28 -0.34 20.06 5.72
CA GLN A 28 0.00 20.13 4.30
C GLN A 28 1.07 19.08 3.92
N PHE A 29 2.05 18.79 4.79
CA PHE A 29 3.04 17.74 4.54
C PHE A 29 2.43 16.34 4.49
N THR A 30 1.50 16.04 5.40
CA THR A 30 0.80 14.75 5.40
C THR A 30 -0.09 14.63 4.15
N LEU A 31 -0.77 15.71 3.78
CA LEU A 31 -1.62 15.75 2.59
C LEU A 31 -0.80 15.61 1.30
N LEU A 32 0.36 16.25 1.20
CA LEU A 32 1.28 16.06 0.08
C LEU A 32 1.74 14.61 -0.02
N THR A 33 2.05 13.97 1.11
CA THR A 33 2.45 12.55 1.14
C THR A 33 1.31 11.65 0.66
N HIS A 34 0.07 11.94 1.06
CA HIS A 34 -1.11 11.24 0.59
C HIS A 34 -1.31 11.44 -0.92
N LEU A 35 -1.21 12.68 -1.39
CA LEU A 35 -1.34 13.01 -2.81
C LEU A 35 -0.30 12.28 -3.66
N LEU A 36 0.97 12.24 -3.22
CA LEU A 36 2.05 11.51 -3.91
C LEU A 36 1.79 10.00 -4.02
N LEU A 37 1.07 9.38 -3.07
CA LEU A 37 0.69 7.97 -3.15
C LEU A 37 -0.41 7.72 -4.20
N GLN A 38 -1.32 8.68 -4.37
CA GLN A 38 -2.49 8.55 -5.24
C GLN A 38 -2.27 9.09 -6.65
N ALA A 39 -1.32 10.01 -6.81
CA ALA A 39 -1.06 10.67 -8.07
C ALA A 39 -0.62 9.68 -9.17
N PRO A 40 -1.04 9.91 -10.43
CA PRO A 40 -0.60 9.13 -11.58
C PRO A 40 0.93 9.11 -11.75
N GLU A 41 1.42 8.13 -12.52
CA GLU A 41 2.81 8.09 -12.95
C GLU A 41 3.18 9.32 -13.79
N GLY A 42 4.39 9.85 -13.58
CA GLY A 42 4.89 11.09 -14.18
C GLY A 42 4.36 12.39 -13.56
N SER A 43 3.38 12.35 -12.66
CA SER A 43 2.89 13.56 -11.99
C SER A 43 3.95 14.28 -11.17
N LEU A 44 3.79 15.59 -11.04
CA LEU A 44 4.52 16.45 -10.11
C LEU A 44 3.57 16.89 -8.99
N CYS A 45 3.98 16.77 -7.73
CA CYS A 45 3.21 17.27 -6.60
C CYS A 45 4.01 18.36 -5.88
N SER A 46 3.34 19.45 -5.49
CA SER A 46 4.00 20.63 -4.91
C SER A 46 3.39 21.07 -3.59
N LEU A 47 4.19 21.72 -2.75
CA LEU A 47 3.78 22.40 -1.51
C LEU A 47 3.97 23.91 -1.66
N GLU A 48 2.95 24.72 -1.42
CA GLU A 48 3.03 26.20 -1.42
C GLU A 48 3.60 26.81 -2.72
N VAL A 49 3.45 26.11 -3.86
CA VAL A 49 3.87 26.59 -5.19
C VAL A 49 2.66 27.09 -5.98
N LEU A 50 1.65 26.25 -6.15
CA LEU A 50 0.43 26.56 -6.91
C LEU A 50 -0.78 26.84 -6.01
N ASP A 51 -0.91 26.08 -4.93
CA ASP A 51 -1.82 26.27 -3.79
C ASP A 51 -1.10 25.68 -2.56
N ASP A 52 -1.78 25.52 -1.41
CA ASP A 52 -1.18 24.86 -0.24
C ASP A 52 -0.53 23.52 -0.63
N VAL A 53 -1.26 22.70 -1.40
CA VAL A 53 -0.77 21.48 -2.05
C VAL A 53 -1.34 21.42 -3.47
N ALA A 54 -0.58 20.93 -4.45
CA ALA A 54 -1.09 20.71 -5.80
C ALA A 54 -0.49 19.47 -6.47
N GLN A 55 -1.17 18.97 -7.50
CA GLN A 55 -0.69 17.91 -8.40
C GLN A 55 -0.89 18.34 -9.85
N GLU A 56 0.17 18.26 -10.66
CA GLU A 56 0.14 18.39 -12.11
C GLU A 56 0.41 17.02 -12.74
N ASN A 57 -0.39 16.59 -13.71
CA ASN A 57 -0.17 15.34 -14.44
C ASN A 57 0.57 15.58 -15.78
N ASN A 58 0.97 14.49 -16.46
CA ASN A 58 1.66 14.58 -17.75
C ASN A 58 0.85 15.25 -18.87
N SER A 59 -0.48 15.30 -18.75
CA SER A 59 -1.37 15.96 -19.71
C SER A 59 -1.48 17.47 -19.49
N GLY A 60 -0.93 17.99 -18.38
CA GLY A 60 -1.05 19.37 -17.95
C GLY A 60 -2.32 19.67 -17.14
N ASP A 61 -3.06 18.65 -16.71
CA ASP A 61 -4.18 18.86 -15.78
C ASP A 61 -3.64 19.12 -14.38
N ILE A 62 -4.18 20.13 -13.71
CA ILE A 62 -3.71 20.59 -12.40
C ILE A 62 -4.83 20.45 -11.38
N LYS A 63 -4.50 19.81 -10.26
CA LYS A 63 -5.34 19.73 -9.09
C LYS A 63 -4.80 20.67 -8.02
N PHE A 64 -5.52 21.76 -7.75
CA PHE A 64 -5.24 22.72 -6.68
C PHE A 64 -5.94 22.27 -5.41
N ILE A 65 -5.20 22.15 -4.31
CA ILE A 65 -5.75 21.68 -3.03
C ILE A 65 -5.49 22.73 -1.97
N GLN A 66 -6.55 23.42 -1.59
CA GLN A 66 -6.52 24.31 -0.44
C GLN A 66 -6.90 23.51 0.82
N SER A 67 -5.97 23.42 1.77
CA SER A 67 -6.14 22.69 3.01
C SER A 67 -6.68 23.58 4.15
N LYS A 68 -7.60 23.05 4.96
CA LYS A 68 -8.14 23.73 6.15
C LYS A 68 -8.24 22.77 7.34
N SER A 69 -7.65 23.17 8.47
CA SER A 69 -7.85 22.47 9.74
C SER A 69 -9.14 22.93 10.43
N ALA A 70 -10.07 22.02 10.72
CA ALA A 70 -11.33 22.33 11.42
C ALA A 70 -11.24 22.04 12.94
N LEU A 71 -10.31 22.68 13.66
CA LEU A 71 -10.16 22.49 15.11
C LEU A 71 -11.20 23.26 15.93
N THR A 72 -11.48 24.51 15.55
CA THR A 72 -12.27 25.45 16.36
C THR A 72 -13.42 26.08 15.60
N ALA A 73 -13.30 26.22 14.28
CA ALA A 73 -14.31 26.77 13.40
C ALA A 73 -14.52 25.83 12.23
N ASN A 74 -15.73 25.80 11.69
CA ASN A 74 -16.06 25.09 10.47
C ASN A 74 -15.64 25.94 9.26
N PRO A 75 -14.58 25.56 8.52
CA PRO A 75 -14.11 26.33 7.38
C PRO A 75 -15.01 26.22 6.15
N ALA A 76 -15.95 25.26 6.13
CA ALA A 76 -16.92 25.03 5.05
C ALA A 76 -18.31 25.60 5.39
N ALA A 77 -18.49 26.28 6.53
CA ALA A 77 -19.76 26.94 6.84
C ALA A 77 -20.08 28.03 5.81
N ASP A 78 -21.37 28.24 5.53
CA ASP A 78 -21.84 29.09 4.44
C ASP A 78 -21.36 30.55 4.53
N ARG A 79 -21.06 31.05 5.74
CA ARG A 79 -20.51 32.39 6.00
C ARG A 79 -19.04 32.38 6.45
N ALA A 80 -18.32 31.28 6.28
CA ALA A 80 -16.93 31.16 6.68
C ALA A 80 -16.02 32.06 5.83
N LYS A 81 -15.26 32.94 6.49
CA LYS A 81 -14.29 33.81 5.82
C LYS A 81 -13.24 33.03 5.03
N SER A 82 -12.80 31.89 5.55
CA SER A 82 -11.82 31.02 4.88
C SER A 82 -12.33 30.48 3.55
N LEU A 83 -13.60 30.05 3.50
CA LEU A 83 -14.23 29.53 2.28
C LEU A 83 -14.27 30.60 1.20
N TRP A 84 -14.88 31.75 1.49
CA TRP A 84 -15.06 32.80 0.50
C TRP A 84 -13.73 33.42 0.04
N LYS A 85 -12.75 33.52 0.94
CA LYS A 85 -11.39 33.94 0.55
C LYS A 85 -10.77 32.94 -0.44
N THR A 86 -10.89 31.64 -0.19
CA THR A 86 -10.36 30.59 -1.09
C THR A 86 -11.05 30.64 -2.45
N LEU A 87 -12.39 30.66 -2.51
CA LEU A 87 -13.14 30.81 -3.76
C LEU A 87 -12.73 32.09 -4.51
N SER A 88 -12.57 33.20 -3.79
CA SER A 88 -12.13 34.47 -4.37
C SER A 88 -10.72 34.41 -4.95
N ASN A 89 -9.80 33.67 -4.33
CA ASN A 89 -8.45 33.45 -4.85
C ASN A 89 -8.47 32.58 -6.11
N TRP A 90 -9.27 31.50 -6.13
CA TRP A 90 -9.41 30.68 -7.33
C TRP A 90 -10.08 31.41 -8.49
N ILE A 91 -10.96 32.37 -8.21
CA ILE A 91 -11.48 33.28 -9.25
C ILE A 91 -10.37 34.17 -9.83
N ASP A 92 -9.45 34.70 -9.02
CA ASP A 92 -8.28 35.44 -9.57
C ASP A 92 -7.43 34.55 -10.46
N LEU A 93 -7.15 33.33 -10.00
CA LEU A 93 -6.39 32.35 -10.75
C LEU A 93 -7.07 32.03 -12.08
N ALA A 94 -8.38 31.74 -12.06
CA ALA A 94 -9.16 31.41 -13.23
C ALA A 94 -9.34 32.60 -14.21
N THR A 95 -9.15 33.83 -13.75
CA THR A 95 -9.19 35.04 -14.59
C THR A 95 -7.81 35.36 -15.19
N SER A 96 -6.75 34.65 -14.78
CA SER A 96 -5.41 34.89 -15.30
C SER A 96 -5.34 34.52 -16.79
N PRO A 97 -4.60 35.30 -17.61
CA PRO A 97 -4.37 34.94 -19.00
C PRO A 97 -3.81 33.52 -19.11
N ASP A 98 -4.24 32.78 -20.13
CA ASP A 98 -3.79 31.41 -20.45
C ASP A 98 -4.18 30.33 -19.42
N PHE A 99 -5.02 30.64 -18.42
CA PHE A 99 -5.53 29.63 -17.50
C PHE A 99 -6.69 28.83 -18.12
N GLU A 100 -6.50 27.52 -18.30
CA GLU A 100 -7.54 26.60 -18.78
C GLU A 100 -8.30 25.98 -17.61
N VAL A 101 -9.47 26.55 -17.28
CA VAL A 101 -10.31 26.07 -16.16
C VAL A 101 -10.72 24.61 -16.35
N GLU A 102 -10.94 24.16 -17.59
CA GLU A 102 -11.31 22.80 -17.95
C GLU A 102 -10.28 21.75 -17.54
N LYS A 103 -9.01 22.14 -17.43
CA LYS A 103 -7.90 21.27 -16.99
C LYS A 103 -7.60 21.40 -15.50
N ALA A 104 -8.39 22.18 -14.76
CA ALA A 104 -8.18 22.44 -13.35
C ALA A 104 -9.21 21.70 -12.48
N ILE A 105 -8.78 21.14 -11.35
CA ILE A 105 -9.65 20.72 -10.24
C ILE A 105 -9.36 21.64 -9.06
N PHE A 106 -10.41 22.18 -8.44
CA PHE A 106 -10.33 23.04 -7.26
C PHE A 106 -10.83 22.30 -6.03
N GLU A 107 -9.92 21.71 -5.27
CA GLU A 107 -10.25 20.95 -4.08
C GLU A 107 -10.12 21.79 -2.81
N LEU A 108 -11.22 21.89 -2.06
CA LEU A 108 -11.19 22.30 -0.66
C LEU A 108 -11.07 21.05 0.21
N TYR A 109 -9.89 20.82 0.78
CA TYR A 109 -9.68 19.76 1.75
C TYR A 109 -9.93 20.28 3.17
N VAL A 110 -10.83 19.63 3.91
CA VAL A 110 -11.07 19.89 5.33
C VAL A 110 -10.67 18.68 6.15
N SER A 111 -9.80 18.86 7.13
CA SER A 111 -9.17 17.76 7.87
C SER A 111 -10.11 16.89 8.72
N ARG A 112 -11.39 17.28 8.88
CA ARG A 112 -12.40 16.57 9.66
C ARG A 112 -13.77 16.67 8.98
N PRO A 113 -14.75 15.82 9.33
CA PRO A 113 -16.11 15.96 8.83
C PRO A 113 -16.72 17.30 9.26
N VAL A 114 -17.29 18.03 8.29
CA VAL A 114 -18.01 19.29 8.49
C VAL A 114 -19.18 19.38 7.53
N GLU A 115 -20.12 20.29 7.80
CA GLU A 115 -21.30 20.52 6.96
C GLU A 115 -21.37 21.98 6.50
N GLY A 116 -21.93 22.20 5.31
CA GLY A 116 -22.20 23.52 4.76
C GLY A 116 -23.09 23.37 3.53
N SER A 117 -24.22 24.07 3.50
CA SER A 117 -25.24 23.88 2.46
C SER A 117 -24.71 24.30 1.10
N ILE A 118 -24.04 25.46 1.05
CA ILE A 118 -23.46 26.02 -0.17
C ILE A 118 -22.35 25.12 -0.70
N VAL A 119 -21.39 24.75 0.14
CA VAL A 119 -20.22 23.95 -0.29
C VAL A 119 -20.64 22.55 -0.73
N LYS A 120 -21.65 21.97 -0.06
CA LYS A 120 -22.23 20.69 -0.48
C LYS A 120 -22.83 20.78 -1.88
N LYS A 121 -23.67 21.80 -2.14
CA LYS A 121 -24.26 22.01 -3.47
C LYS A 121 -23.19 22.29 -4.54
N PHE A 122 -22.14 23.05 -4.22
CA PHE A 122 -21.02 23.26 -5.13
C PHE A 122 -20.28 21.95 -5.44
N ASN A 123 -20.06 21.09 -4.43
CA ASN A 123 -19.41 19.80 -4.64
C ASN A 123 -20.26 18.83 -5.48
N GLU A 124 -21.59 18.88 -5.35
CA GLU A 124 -22.53 18.04 -6.09
C GLU A 124 -22.76 18.52 -7.54
N ALA A 125 -22.49 19.79 -7.83
CA ALA A 125 -22.63 20.34 -9.18
C ALA A 125 -21.56 19.79 -10.12
N LYS A 126 -21.99 19.09 -11.19
CA LYS A 126 -21.10 18.52 -12.22
C LYS A 126 -21.47 18.92 -13.64
N THR A 127 -22.61 19.59 -13.81
CA THR A 127 -23.05 20.17 -15.09
C THR A 127 -23.17 21.69 -14.98
N PRO A 128 -23.10 22.45 -16.09
CA PRO A 128 -23.34 23.89 -16.09
C PRO A 128 -24.69 24.29 -15.47
N GLU A 129 -25.72 23.47 -15.68
CA GLU A 129 -27.05 23.67 -15.12
C GLU A 129 -27.04 23.51 -13.59
N ASP A 130 -26.44 22.43 -13.07
CA ASP A 130 -26.30 22.21 -11.62
C ASP A 130 -25.48 23.34 -10.99
N ALA A 131 -24.39 23.75 -11.65
CA ALA A 131 -23.54 24.84 -11.19
C ALA A 131 -24.32 26.15 -11.12
N GLN A 132 -25.13 26.45 -12.13
CA GLN A 132 -25.99 27.63 -12.12
C GLN A 132 -27.03 27.59 -11.00
N GLU A 133 -27.66 26.43 -10.76
CA GLU A 133 -28.60 26.26 -9.64
C GLU A 133 -27.88 26.47 -8.29
N ALA A 134 -26.71 25.85 -8.12
CA ALA A 134 -25.94 25.95 -6.89
C ALA A 134 -25.45 27.40 -6.62
N ILE A 135 -24.98 28.11 -7.65
CA ILE A 135 -24.62 29.53 -7.56
C ILE A 135 -25.83 30.38 -7.20
N THR A 136 -26.99 30.12 -7.81
CA THR A 136 -28.23 30.84 -7.53
C THR A 136 -28.67 30.61 -6.09
N HIS A 137 -28.66 29.36 -5.62
CA HIS A 137 -28.93 29.02 -4.23
C HIS A 137 -28.00 29.76 -3.26
N ALA A 138 -26.69 29.72 -3.50
CA ALA A 138 -25.71 30.43 -2.67
C ALA A 138 -25.94 31.94 -2.65
N ARG A 139 -26.29 32.53 -3.80
CA ARG A 139 -26.61 33.95 -3.92
C ARG A 139 -27.89 34.30 -3.16
N THR A 140 -28.95 33.51 -3.28
CA THR A 140 -30.19 33.73 -2.53
C THR A 140 -29.98 33.59 -1.01
N GLU A 141 -29.17 32.62 -0.57
CA GLU A 141 -28.94 32.38 0.86
C GLU A 141 -28.11 33.51 1.52
N LEU A 142 -27.17 34.11 0.78
CA LEU A 142 -26.33 35.20 1.28
C LEU A 142 -26.86 36.60 1.00
N TRP A 143 -27.42 36.83 -0.19
CA TRP A 143 -27.87 38.14 -0.64
C TRP A 143 -29.38 38.28 -0.67
N GLY A 144 -30.17 37.21 -0.62
CA GLY A 144 -31.62 37.25 -0.83
C GLY A 144 -31.98 37.22 -2.33
N ASP A 145 -33.28 37.26 -2.62
CA ASP A 145 -33.76 37.11 -3.99
C ASP A 145 -33.36 38.27 -4.92
N SER A 146 -33.01 37.92 -6.15
CA SER A 146 -32.81 38.88 -7.24
C SER A 146 -34.14 39.57 -7.60
N PRO A 147 -34.15 40.88 -7.98
CA PRO A 147 -33.00 41.77 -8.13
C PRO A 147 -32.69 42.59 -6.86
N HIS A 148 -33.46 42.43 -5.80
CA HIS A 148 -33.44 43.34 -4.65
C HIS A 148 -32.33 43.04 -3.64
N PHE A 149 -31.88 41.77 -3.55
CA PHE A 149 -30.78 41.35 -2.69
C PHE A 149 -30.87 41.89 -1.25
N THR A 150 -32.00 41.67 -0.61
CA THR A 150 -32.37 42.22 0.71
C THR A 150 -31.46 41.78 1.87
N LEU A 151 -30.72 40.68 1.74
CA LEU A 151 -29.83 40.16 2.78
C LEU A 151 -28.37 40.63 2.61
N LYS A 152 -28.03 41.30 1.49
CA LYS A 152 -26.65 41.69 1.16
C LYS A 152 -26.00 42.55 2.26
N ASP A 153 -26.75 43.48 2.84
CA ASP A 153 -26.26 44.36 3.92
C ASP A 153 -26.02 43.62 5.26
N GLY A 154 -26.59 42.43 5.42
CA GLY A 154 -26.40 41.57 6.59
C GLY A 154 -25.10 40.75 6.55
N ILE A 155 -24.34 40.81 5.45
CA ILE A 155 -23.06 40.13 5.31
C ILE A 155 -21.97 40.91 6.04
N SER A 156 -21.15 40.21 6.83
CA SER A 156 -20.09 40.87 7.60
C SER A 156 -19.06 41.55 6.68
N LYS A 157 -18.55 42.71 7.11
CA LYS A 157 -17.54 43.48 6.36
C LYS A 157 -16.27 42.70 6.06
N GLU A 158 -15.99 41.67 6.85
CA GLU A 158 -14.80 40.82 6.66
C GLU A 158 -14.92 39.85 5.48
N ILE A 159 -16.14 39.47 5.10
CA ILE A 159 -16.40 38.50 4.02
C ILE A 159 -17.02 39.15 2.78
N SER A 160 -17.66 40.32 2.92
CA SER A 160 -18.43 40.98 1.86
C SER A 160 -17.63 41.15 0.56
N LYS A 161 -16.38 41.62 0.65
CA LYS A 161 -15.52 41.80 -0.53
C LYS A 161 -15.23 40.52 -1.31
N TYR A 162 -15.14 39.38 -0.61
CA TYR A 162 -14.86 38.09 -1.24
C TYR A 162 -16.12 37.53 -1.89
N VAL A 163 -17.25 37.59 -1.18
CA VAL A 163 -18.57 37.17 -1.68
C VAL A 163 -18.94 37.99 -2.92
N GLU A 164 -18.75 39.31 -2.87
CA GLU A 164 -19.00 40.21 -3.99
C GLU A 164 -18.19 39.82 -5.20
N LYS A 165 -16.87 39.65 -5.04
CA LYS A 165 -16.00 39.24 -6.14
C LYS A 165 -16.38 37.90 -6.76
N VAL A 166 -16.76 36.90 -5.95
CA VAL A 166 -17.18 35.60 -6.48
C VAL A 166 -18.49 35.73 -7.27
N PHE A 167 -19.49 36.43 -6.74
CA PHE A 167 -20.79 36.54 -7.40
C PHE A 167 -20.86 37.54 -8.55
N THR A 168 -19.90 38.47 -8.68
CA THR A 168 -19.80 39.39 -9.81
C THR A 168 -18.79 38.96 -10.87
N ALA A 169 -18.11 37.82 -10.67
CA ALA A 169 -17.25 37.23 -11.70
C ALA A 169 -18.04 36.85 -12.96
N ASP A 170 -17.33 36.63 -14.06
CA ASP A 170 -17.94 36.11 -15.30
C ASP A 170 -18.72 34.82 -15.01
N GLN A 171 -19.97 34.79 -15.46
CA GLN A 171 -20.90 33.73 -15.09
C GLN A 171 -20.48 32.38 -15.68
N ASN A 172 -19.96 32.37 -16.91
CA ASN A 172 -19.48 31.14 -17.56
C ASN A 172 -18.21 30.62 -16.89
N LEU A 173 -17.31 31.53 -16.48
CA LEU A 173 -16.12 31.17 -15.71
C LEU A 173 -16.49 30.57 -14.35
N LEU A 174 -17.39 31.22 -13.61
CA LEU A 174 -17.81 30.74 -12.29
C LEU A 174 -18.51 29.38 -12.39
N GLN A 175 -19.39 29.17 -13.36
CA GLN A 175 -20.03 27.87 -13.58
C GLN A 175 -18.99 26.76 -13.82
N ARG A 176 -18.03 26.99 -14.72
CA ARG A 176 -16.94 26.03 -15.00
C ARG A 176 -16.10 25.72 -13.76
N LEU A 177 -15.75 26.75 -12.98
CA LEU A 177 -15.02 26.58 -11.72
C LEU A 177 -15.82 25.71 -10.74
N ILE A 178 -17.12 25.95 -10.59
CA ILE A 178 -18.00 25.17 -9.70
C ILE A 178 -18.16 23.72 -10.18
N CYS A 179 -18.27 23.47 -11.49
CA CYS A 179 -18.27 22.09 -12.02
C CYS A 179 -16.99 21.32 -11.61
N ASN A 180 -15.86 22.03 -11.57
CA ASN A 180 -14.55 21.48 -11.24
C ASN A 180 -14.20 21.59 -9.74
N PHE A 181 -15.12 22.06 -8.92
CA PHE A 181 -14.95 22.14 -7.47
C PHE A 181 -15.14 20.76 -6.82
N GLN A 182 -14.30 20.47 -5.83
CA GLN A 182 -14.36 19.26 -5.02
C GLN A 182 -14.21 19.61 -3.53
N LEU A 183 -15.01 18.96 -2.70
CA LEU A 183 -14.89 18.99 -1.25
C LEU A 183 -14.44 17.62 -0.77
N THR A 184 -13.28 17.56 -0.12
CA THR A 184 -12.80 16.35 0.55
C THR A 184 -12.80 16.55 2.05
N LEU A 185 -13.40 15.61 2.77
CA LEU A 185 -13.49 15.61 4.23
C LEU A 185 -12.64 14.47 4.78
N GLY A 186 -11.57 14.81 5.50
CA GLY A 186 -10.74 13.85 6.23
C GLY A 186 -11.46 13.28 7.46
N SER A 187 -10.92 12.21 8.03
CA SER A 187 -11.51 11.55 9.21
C SER A 187 -11.40 12.37 10.51
N GLY A 188 -10.57 13.41 10.51
CA GLY A 188 -10.11 14.08 11.71
C GLY A 188 -8.67 13.71 12.08
N SER A 189 -8.10 12.68 11.45
CA SER A 189 -6.71 12.26 11.59
C SER A 189 -6.10 11.99 10.20
N PRO A 190 -5.44 12.99 9.60
CA PRO A 190 -4.78 12.84 8.30
C PRO A 190 -3.76 11.68 8.27
N GLN A 191 -3.12 11.40 9.41
CA GLN A 191 -2.23 10.25 9.54
C GLN A 191 -2.99 8.92 9.42
N ALA A 192 -4.19 8.82 10.02
CA ALA A 192 -5.01 7.63 9.89
C ALA A 192 -5.56 7.46 8.45
N ASP A 193 -5.88 8.57 7.78
CA ASP A 193 -6.31 8.58 6.38
C ASP A 193 -5.18 8.08 5.46
N LEU A 194 -3.95 8.52 5.72
CA LEU A 194 -2.75 8.05 5.03
C LEU A 194 -2.47 6.56 5.29
N GLU A 195 -2.60 6.11 6.54
CA GLU A 195 -2.47 4.68 6.88
C GLU A 195 -3.55 3.82 6.23
N ALA A 196 -4.79 4.32 6.11
CA ALA A 196 -5.85 3.66 5.36
C ALA A 196 -5.49 3.52 3.88
N CYS A 197 -4.89 4.54 3.27
CA CYS A 197 -4.39 4.47 1.91
C CYS A 197 -3.28 3.42 1.76
N VAL A 198 -2.28 3.40 2.63
CA VAL A 198 -1.19 2.41 2.53
C VAL A 198 -1.66 0.98 2.80
N ARG A 199 -2.68 0.79 3.64
CA ARG A 199 -3.25 -0.54 3.95
C ARG A 199 -3.93 -1.20 2.74
N SER A 200 -4.34 -0.44 1.72
CA SER A 200 -4.88 -1.00 0.48
C SER A 200 -3.79 -1.46 -0.50
N HIS A 201 -2.51 -1.15 -0.23
CA HIS A 201 -1.37 -1.59 -1.03
C HIS A 201 -0.92 -3.01 -0.61
N PRO A 202 -0.15 -3.73 -1.46
CA PRO A 202 0.36 -5.06 -1.13
C PRO A 202 1.53 -4.97 -0.13
N VAL A 203 1.21 -4.62 1.13
CA VAL A 203 2.15 -4.52 2.24
C VAL A 203 1.60 -5.20 3.48
N SER A 204 2.47 -5.74 4.33
CA SER A 204 2.03 -6.35 5.59
C SER A 204 1.28 -5.34 6.48
N PRO A 205 0.09 -5.66 7.02
CA PRO A 205 -0.67 -4.75 7.89
C PRO A 205 0.10 -4.25 9.11
N SER A 206 1.01 -5.08 9.66
CA SER A 206 1.87 -4.73 10.79
C SER A 206 2.94 -3.68 10.46
N LYS A 207 3.21 -3.43 9.17
CA LYS A 207 4.22 -2.51 8.68
C LYS A 207 3.66 -1.16 8.24
N VAL A 208 2.34 -1.03 8.13
CA VAL A 208 1.67 0.17 7.62
C VAL A 208 2.14 1.45 8.35
N SER A 209 2.20 1.43 9.68
CA SER A 209 2.63 2.61 10.45
C SER A 209 4.12 2.93 10.24
N ASP A 210 4.99 1.92 10.15
CA ASP A 210 6.42 2.13 9.86
C ASP A 210 6.61 2.78 8.47
N ILE A 211 5.83 2.35 7.48
CA ILE A 211 5.83 2.89 6.12
C ILE A 211 5.39 4.35 6.14
N THR A 212 4.21 4.66 6.70
CA THR A 212 3.66 6.01 6.67
C THR A 212 4.53 7.00 7.42
N ASN A 213 5.09 6.61 8.58
CA ASN A 213 6.04 7.42 9.34
C ASN A 213 7.31 7.73 8.53
N TYR A 214 7.86 6.73 7.84
CA TYR A 214 9.01 6.92 6.96
C TYR A 214 8.69 7.88 5.81
N LEU A 215 7.57 7.66 5.11
CA LEU A 215 7.17 8.48 3.95
C LEU A 215 6.94 9.94 4.35
N CYS A 216 6.18 10.20 5.42
CA CYS A 216 5.97 11.55 5.94
C CYS A 216 7.30 12.23 6.29
N GLY A 217 8.19 11.53 6.99
CA GLY A 217 9.50 12.06 7.35
C GLY A 217 10.39 12.33 6.13
N LYS A 218 10.33 11.46 5.12
CA LYS A 218 11.09 11.58 3.87
C LYS A 218 10.62 12.76 3.03
N VAL A 219 9.31 12.90 2.85
CA VAL A 219 8.68 14.03 2.13
C VAL A 219 9.02 15.34 2.82
N LYS A 220 8.80 15.43 4.14
CA LYS A 220 9.11 16.64 4.91
C LYS A 220 10.57 17.05 4.72
N ARG A 221 11.51 16.13 4.96
CA ARG A 221 12.94 16.41 4.83
C ARG A 221 13.31 16.85 3.41
N HIS A 222 12.71 16.24 2.39
CA HIS A 222 12.99 16.60 1.00
C HIS A 222 12.51 18.02 0.67
N ILE A 223 11.30 18.36 1.11
CA ILE A 223 10.76 19.71 0.94
C ILE A 223 11.60 20.74 1.72
N ASP A 224 11.96 20.46 2.98
CA ASP A 224 12.81 21.36 3.77
C ASP A 224 14.12 21.67 3.01
N MET A 225 14.78 20.65 2.43
CA MET A 225 16.00 20.84 1.64
C MET A 225 15.79 21.68 0.37
N LEU A 226 14.64 21.56 -0.29
CA LEU A 226 14.32 22.40 -1.46
C LEU A 226 14.12 23.86 -1.05
N LEU A 227 13.37 24.09 0.03
CA LEU A 227 13.11 25.44 0.56
C LEU A 227 14.40 26.11 1.06
N GLU A 228 15.25 25.38 1.78
CA GLU A 228 16.57 25.86 2.23
C GLU A 228 17.50 26.23 1.06
N ALA A 229 17.33 25.56 -0.08
CA ALA A 229 18.06 25.84 -1.31
C ALA A 229 17.37 26.87 -2.24
N GLU A 230 16.30 27.52 -1.76
CA GLU A 230 15.48 28.49 -2.52
C GLU A 230 14.92 27.90 -3.83
N LYS A 231 14.63 26.59 -3.85
CA LYS A 231 14.03 25.89 -4.99
C LYS A 231 12.53 25.69 -4.77
N PRO A 232 11.74 25.58 -5.86
CA PRO A 232 10.33 25.21 -5.75
C PRO A 232 10.17 23.89 -5.00
N ALA A 233 9.23 23.87 -4.05
CA ALA A 233 8.93 22.70 -3.22
C ALA A 233 8.08 21.68 -3.99
N VAL A 234 8.69 21.08 -5.02
CA VAL A 234 8.07 20.11 -5.94
C VAL A 234 8.75 18.75 -5.82
N ILE A 235 7.95 17.69 -5.79
CA ILE A 235 8.40 16.30 -5.78
C ILE A 235 7.80 15.60 -6.99
N ALA A 236 8.65 14.99 -7.82
CA ALA A 236 8.20 14.07 -8.84
C ALA A 236 7.64 12.81 -8.17
N ARG A 237 6.43 12.41 -8.57
CA ARG A 237 5.74 11.24 -8.01
C ARG A 237 6.59 9.98 -8.14
N ASP A 238 7.33 9.82 -9.23
CA ASP A 238 8.11 8.60 -9.49
C ASP A 238 9.37 8.51 -8.62
N ASP A 239 9.97 9.64 -8.25
CA ASP A 239 11.05 9.70 -7.26
C ASP A 239 10.53 9.27 -5.88
N PHE A 240 9.35 9.79 -5.49
CA PHE A 240 8.68 9.38 -4.27
C PHE A 240 8.37 7.87 -4.28
N TYR A 241 7.85 7.34 -5.39
CA TYR A 241 7.51 5.93 -5.51
C TYR A 241 8.75 5.03 -5.46
N THR A 242 9.90 5.53 -5.92
CA THR A 242 11.20 4.86 -5.76
C THR A 242 11.58 4.75 -4.28
N TRP A 243 11.42 5.84 -3.49
CA TRP A 243 11.66 5.79 -2.04
C TRP A 243 10.68 4.85 -1.33
N TYR A 244 9.42 4.85 -1.74
CA TYR A 244 8.37 3.99 -1.18
C TYR A 244 8.68 2.51 -1.41
N LYS A 245 8.92 2.11 -2.66
CA LYS A 245 9.26 0.71 -3.02
C LYS A 245 10.51 0.23 -2.28
N ALA A 246 11.56 1.05 -2.26
CA ALA A 246 12.81 0.69 -1.59
C ALA A 246 12.60 0.46 -0.07
N TYR A 247 11.76 1.27 0.58
CA TYR A 247 11.50 1.11 2.01
C TYR A 247 10.58 -0.07 2.32
N VAL A 248 9.52 -0.29 1.53
CA VAL A 248 8.67 -1.49 1.65
C VAL A 248 9.52 -2.75 1.52
N GLN A 249 10.34 -2.84 0.48
CA GLN A 249 11.26 -3.96 0.27
C GLN A 249 12.29 -4.13 1.40
N LYS A 250 12.59 -3.08 2.17
CA LYS A 250 13.50 -3.17 3.32
C LYS A 250 12.81 -3.77 4.53
N ILE A 251 11.57 -3.37 4.82
CA ILE A 251 10.89 -3.69 6.08
C ILE A 251 9.92 -4.87 5.99
N ASP A 252 9.46 -5.19 4.78
CA ASP A 252 8.46 -6.23 4.53
C ASP A 252 9.09 -7.57 4.12
N ARG A 253 10.42 -7.70 4.24
CA ARG A 253 11.10 -8.99 4.15
C ARG A 253 10.74 -9.82 5.39
N GLN A 254 9.73 -10.65 5.28
CA GLN A 254 9.65 -11.84 6.12
C GLN A 254 10.81 -12.75 5.70
N MET A 255 11.90 -12.77 6.48
CA MET A 255 13.09 -13.58 6.15
C MET A 255 12.87 -15.08 6.39
N VAL A 256 11.71 -15.48 6.92
CA VAL A 256 11.39 -16.85 7.30
C VAL A 256 9.97 -17.17 6.84
N LEU A 257 9.84 -18.24 6.06
CA LEU A 257 8.54 -18.83 5.74
C LEU A 257 8.08 -19.70 6.89
N SER A 258 6.85 -19.50 7.34
CA SER A 258 6.27 -20.28 8.43
C SER A 258 5.37 -21.37 7.86
N SER A 259 5.67 -22.63 8.20
CA SER A 259 4.77 -23.75 7.91
C SER A 259 3.55 -23.69 8.80
N ARG A 260 2.38 -23.91 8.21
CA ARG A 260 1.12 -24.14 8.95
C ARG A 260 0.66 -25.59 8.86
N ALA A 261 1.39 -26.42 8.12
CA ALA A 261 1.13 -27.84 8.06
C ALA A 261 1.22 -28.49 9.45
N GLN A 262 0.27 -29.36 9.75
CA GLN A 262 0.34 -30.22 10.94
C GLN A 262 0.93 -31.57 10.54
N ALA A 263 1.88 -32.07 11.32
CA ALA A 263 2.41 -33.40 11.12
C ALA A 263 1.26 -34.43 11.21
N PRO A 264 1.11 -35.32 10.21
CA PRO A 264 0.03 -36.30 10.20
C PRO A 264 0.12 -37.24 11.41
N VAL A 265 -1.03 -37.53 12.02
CA VAL A 265 -1.13 -38.56 13.07
C VAL A 265 -0.84 -39.92 12.42
N LYS A 266 -0.01 -40.76 13.06
CA LYS A 266 0.49 -42.05 12.53
C LYS A 266 -0.61 -42.94 11.91
N GLU A 267 -1.83 -42.88 12.42
CA GLU A 267 -3.00 -43.66 11.96
C GLU A 267 -3.66 -43.10 10.68
N LYS A 268 -3.55 -41.79 10.41
CA LYS A 268 -4.14 -41.15 9.21
C LYS A 268 -3.21 -41.14 7.99
N ALA A 269 -1.92 -41.42 8.18
CA ALA A 269 -0.96 -41.43 7.09
C ALA A 269 -1.21 -42.56 6.07
N GLN A 270 -1.96 -43.61 6.44
CA GLN A 270 -2.12 -44.83 5.62
C GLN A 270 -3.15 -44.70 4.48
N GLU A 271 -3.99 -43.67 4.45
CA GLU A 271 -5.15 -43.63 3.56
C GLU A 271 -4.83 -43.05 2.15
N TYR A 272 -3.76 -42.25 2.02
CA TYR A 272 -3.28 -41.67 0.75
C TYR A 272 -1.75 -41.52 0.76
N LEU A 273 -1.02 -42.64 0.83
CA LEU A 273 0.44 -42.63 0.75
C LEU A 273 0.91 -42.37 -0.69
N PRO A 274 1.81 -41.40 -0.92
CA PRO A 274 2.39 -41.21 -2.24
C PRO A 274 3.26 -42.43 -2.57
N ASP A 275 2.84 -43.14 -3.60
CA ASP A 275 3.21 -44.54 -3.82
C ASP A 275 4.65 -44.70 -4.33
N LYS A 276 5.11 -43.78 -5.19
CA LYS A 276 6.38 -43.99 -5.91
C LYS A 276 7.57 -43.61 -5.07
N PHE A 277 7.56 -42.47 -4.37
CA PHE A 277 8.75 -42.11 -3.58
C PHE A 277 8.94 -43.06 -2.38
N VAL A 278 7.86 -43.51 -1.72
CA VAL A 278 7.94 -44.49 -0.62
C VAL A 278 8.56 -45.78 -1.12
N GLN A 279 8.12 -46.31 -2.28
CA GLN A 279 8.73 -47.48 -2.89
C GLN A 279 10.22 -47.29 -3.17
N GLN A 280 10.66 -46.10 -3.59
CA GLN A 280 12.07 -45.80 -3.77
C GLN A 280 12.86 -45.84 -2.46
N LEU A 281 12.30 -45.35 -1.35
CA LEU A 281 12.92 -45.41 -0.03
C LEU A 281 13.06 -46.86 0.47
N GLU A 282 12.07 -47.70 0.19
CA GLU A 282 12.13 -49.13 0.48
C GLU A 282 13.17 -49.86 -0.38
N ILE A 283 13.31 -49.50 -1.67
CA ILE A 283 14.34 -50.05 -2.57
C ILE A 283 15.74 -49.76 -2.04
N ILE A 284 15.98 -48.53 -1.58
CA ILE A 284 17.26 -48.19 -0.96
C ILE A 284 17.38 -48.73 0.47
N GLY A 285 16.37 -49.41 1.02
CA GLY A 285 16.43 -50.08 2.32
C GLY A 285 16.48 -49.12 3.52
N LEU A 286 15.70 -48.04 3.48
CA LEU A 286 15.51 -47.19 4.66
C LEU A 286 14.61 -47.86 5.72
N PRO A 287 14.88 -47.63 7.02
CA PRO A 287 14.00 -48.12 8.09
C PRO A 287 12.60 -47.52 8.02
N TYR A 288 11.59 -48.27 8.45
CA TYR A 288 10.19 -47.84 8.46
C TYR A 288 9.97 -46.51 9.20
N GLU A 289 10.67 -46.28 10.31
CA GLU A 289 10.57 -45.03 11.07
C GLU A 289 11.06 -43.81 10.27
N GLU A 290 12.14 -43.96 9.50
CA GLU A 290 12.64 -42.89 8.62
C GLU A 290 11.69 -42.63 7.45
N ILE A 291 11.08 -43.69 6.91
CA ILE A 291 10.07 -43.57 5.86
C ILE A 291 8.85 -42.79 6.37
N LEU A 292 8.40 -43.04 7.61
CA LEU A 292 7.32 -42.25 8.22
C LEU A 292 7.68 -40.76 8.37
N GLY A 293 8.93 -40.45 8.72
CA GLY A 293 9.43 -39.08 8.74
C GLY A 293 9.37 -38.42 7.35
N ALA A 294 9.85 -39.12 6.32
CA ALA A 294 9.81 -38.66 4.94
C ALA A 294 8.38 -38.43 4.41
N ILE A 295 7.43 -39.29 4.80
CA ILE A 295 6.00 -39.10 4.49
C ILE A 295 5.45 -37.83 5.15
N SER A 296 5.82 -37.57 6.40
CA SER A 296 5.45 -36.32 7.08
C SER A 296 5.98 -35.11 6.32
N ASP A 297 7.26 -35.11 5.97
CA ASP A 297 7.90 -34.01 5.25
C ASP A 297 7.24 -33.77 3.88
N TYR A 298 6.94 -34.84 3.13
CA TYR A 298 6.20 -34.75 1.86
C TYR A 298 4.85 -34.06 2.03
N LEU A 299 4.04 -34.50 3.00
CA LEU A 299 2.69 -34.00 3.20
C LEU A 299 2.70 -32.55 3.66
N MET A 300 3.62 -32.22 4.57
CA MET A 300 3.79 -30.86 5.05
C MET A 300 4.27 -29.91 3.96
N ALA A 301 5.28 -30.30 3.17
CA ALA A 301 5.76 -29.48 2.06
C ALA A 301 4.68 -29.29 0.97
N SER A 302 3.90 -30.33 0.66
CA SER A 302 2.79 -30.24 -0.30
C SER A 302 1.72 -29.25 0.17
N PHE A 303 1.38 -29.29 1.47
CA PHE A 303 0.47 -28.34 2.08
C PHE A 303 1.04 -26.92 2.03
N ASP A 304 2.30 -26.74 2.46
CA ASP A 304 2.94 -25.42 2.53
C ASP A 304 3.07 -24.77 1.15
N ARG A 305 3.40 -25.52 0.09
CA ARG A 305 3.40 -25.00 -1.30
C ARG A 305 2.03 -24.41 -1.67
N THR A 306 0.96 -25.11 -1.31
CA THR A 306 -0.42 -24.69 -1.61
C THR A 306 -0.86 -23.50 -0.74
N ASP A 307 -0.59 -23.53 0.57
CA ASP A 307 -0.98 -22.45 1.49
C ASP A 307 -0.21 -21.15 1.19
N TRP A 308 1.11 -21.23 0.96
CA TRP A 308 1.91 -20.05 0.65
C TRP A 308 1.54 -19.44 -0.71
N ALA A 309 1.25 -20.25 -1.73
CA ALA A 309 0.73 -19.76 -3.01
C ALA A 309 -0.61 -19.06 -2.85
N ALA A 310 -1.58 -19.73 -2.21
CA ALA A 310 -2.94 -19.21 -2.05
C ALA A 310 -3.00 -17.90 -1.23
N ARG A 311 -2.02 -17.67 -0.34
CA ARG A 311 -1.89 -16.45 0.47
C ARG A 311 -1.03 -15.37 -0.18
N GLY A 312 -0.41 -15.64 -1.32
CA GLY A 312 0.54 -14.73 -1.97
C GLY A 312 1.83 -14.53 -1.17
N GLU A 313 2.19 -15.46 -0.29
CA GLU A 313 3.45 -15.43 0.45
C GLU A 313 4.61 -15.87 -0.46
N VAL A 314 4.35 -16.78 -1.40
CA VAL A 314 5.29 -17.22 -2.43
C VAL A 314 4.59 -17.22 -3.78
N ASP A 315 5.27 -16.73 -4.81
CA ASP A 315 4.79 -16.81 -6.19
C ASP A 315 4.87 -18.25 -6.71
N GLU A 316 3.82 -18.73 -7.38
CA GLU A 316 3.74 -20.12 -7.84
C GLU A 316 4.92 -20.53 -8.75
N THR A 317 5.41 -19.63 -9.60
CA THR A 317 6.54 -19.94 -10.50
C THR A 317 7.85 -20.11 -9.74
N SER A 318 7.95 -19.57 -8.52
CA SER A 318 9.13 -19.75 -7.67
C SER A 318 9.30 -21.19 -7.21
N PHE A 319 8.23 -21.99 -7.21
CA PHE A 319 8.32 -23.41 -6.96
C PHE A 319 8.91 -24.18 -8.15
N ASP A 320 8.64 -23.75 -9.39
CA ASP A 320 9.25 -24.34 -10.59
C ASP A 320 10.77 -24.07 -10.64
N ASP A 321 11.16 -22.85 -10.27
CA ASP A 321 12.57 -22.46 -10.14
C ASP A 321 13.27 -23.28 -9.05
N LEU A 322 12.60 -23.48 -7.90
CA LEU A 322 13.08 -24.33 -6.83
C LEU A 322 13.25 -25.77 -7.32
N ASP A 323 12.24 -26.34 -7.96
CA ASP A 323 12.24 -27.72 -8.45
C ASP A 323 13.39 -27.94 -9.45
N THR A 324 13.64 -26.95 -10.32
CA THR A 324 14.79 -26.95 -11.25
C THR A 324 16.13 -26.94 -10.50
N ALA A 325 16.25 -26.12 -9.45
CA ALA A 325 17.46 -26.05 -8.62
C ALA A 325 17.71 -27.36 -7.85
N LEU A 326 16.66 -27.97 -7.30
CA LEU A 326 16.74 -29.26 -6.59
C LEU A 326 17.13 -30.39 -7.54
N GLN A 327 16.52 -30.48 -8.73
CA GLN A 327 16.91 -31.48 -9.75
C GLN A 327 18.36 -31.34 -10.18
N ARG A 328 18.83 -30.10 -10.42
CA ARG A 328 20.24 -29.83 -10.77
C ARG A 328 21.18 -30.26 -9.64
N THR A 329 20.81 -29.96 -8.39
CA THR A 329 21.61 -30.32 -7.21
C THR A 329 21.67 -31.83 -7.03
N TRP A 330 20.53 -32.52 -7.12
CA TRP A 330 20.44 -33.97 -7.09
C TRP A 330 21.32 -34.61 -8.18
N LYS A 331 21.24 -34.14 -9.42
CA LYS A 331 22.03 -34.67 -10.55
C LYS A 331 23.54 -34.55 -10.30
N ASN A 332 23.98 -33.44 -9.71
CA ASN A 332 25.38 -33.24 -9.35
C ASN A 332 25.79 -34.19 -8.22
N LYS A 333 25.00 -34.29 -7.16
CA LYS A 333 25.26 -35.20 -6.03
C LYS A 333 25.27 -36.67 -6.47
N GLN A 334 24.36 -37.07 -7.36
CA GLN A 334 24.29 -38.42 -7.93
C GLN A 334 25.60 -38.76 -8.68
N ARG A 335 26.09 -37.85 -9.53
CA ARG A 335 27.36 -38.05 -10.25
C ARG A 335 28.55 -38.18 -9.30
N ILE A 336 28.62 -37.33 -8.28
CA ILE A 336 29.70 -37.38 -7.28
C ILE A 336 29.65 -38.69 -6.49
N CYS A 337 28.46 -39.14 -6.10
CA CYS A 337 28.27 -40.41 -5.40
C CYS A 337 28.74 -41.59 -6.26
N GLY A 338 28.35 -41.63 -7.54
CA GLY A 338 28.77 -42.70 -8.46
C GLY A 338 30.28 -42.73 -8.72
N LEU A 339 30.98 -41.59 -8.67
CA LEU A 339 32.44 -41.53 -8.82
C LEU A 339 33.19 -41.91 -7.53
N THR A 340 32.68 -41.46 -6.38
CA THR A 340 33.39 -41.58 -5.09
C THR A 340 33.08 -42.91 -4.37
N HIS A 341 31.94 -43.53 -4.68
CA HIS A 341 31.43 -44.71 -3.96
C HIS A 341 31.07 -45.87 -4.89
N SER A 342 31.76 -45.99 -6.02
CA SER A 342 31.56 -47.07 -7.00
C SER A 342 31.75 -48.48 -6.43
N GLU A 343 32.51 -48.61 -5.34
CA GLU A 343 32.77 -49.84 -4.61
C GLU A 343 31.62 -50.31 -3.71
N LYS A 344 30.68 -49.40 -3.38
CA LYS A 344 29.52 -49.72 -2.53
C LYS A 344 28.38 -50.31 -3.34
N SER A 345 27.49 -51.02 -2.66
CA SER A 345 26.27 -51.54 -3.28
C SER A 345 25.43 -50.39 -3.86
N GLU A 346 24.67 -50.65 -4.93
CA GLU A 346 23.76 -49.63 -5.52
C GLU A 346 22.74 -49.12 -4.49
N GLN A 347 22.37 -49.97 -3.52
CA GLN A 347 21.51 -49.63 -2.39
C GLN A 347 22.17 -48.60 -1.46
N ASP A 348 23.42 -48.83 -1.05
CA ASP A 348 24.17 -47.91 -0.18
C ASP A 348 24.52 -46.59 -0.88
N GLN A 349 24.82 -46.63 -2.18
CA GLN A 349 24.98 -45.41 -2.99
C GLN A 349 23.69 -44.58 -2.99
N GLY A 350 22.53 -45.24 -3.08
CA GLY A 350 21.22 -44.59 -3.00
C GLY A 350 20.93 -43.97 -1.64
N LYS A 351 21.28 -44.65 -0.53
CA LYS A 351 21.19 -44.08 0.83
C LYS A 351 22.07 -42.83 0.98
N LEU A 352 23.31 -42.89 0.50
CA LEU A 352 24.24 -41.75 0.57
C LEU A 352 23.69 -40.55 -0.19
N LEU A 353 23.22 -40.77 -1.42
CA LEU A 353 22.61 -39.72 -2.23
C LEU A 353 21.38 -39.10 -1.54
N TYR A 354 20.52 -39.95 -0.96
CA TYR A 354 19.35 -39.51 -0.21
C TYR A 354 19.74 -38.55 0.93
N PHE A 355 20.61 -38.98 1.85
CA PHE A 355 21.00 -38.15 3.00
C PHE A 355 21.72 -36.86 2.59
N GLU A 356 22.54 -36.91 1.55
CA GLU A 356 23.20 -35.73 0.97
C GLU A 356 22.20 -34.70 0.42
N CYS A 357 21.06 -35.15 -0.13
CA CYS A 357 19.99 -34.27 -0.57
C CYS A 357 19.12 -33.79 0.61
N MET A 358 18.87 -34.61 1.63
CA MET A 358 18.09 -34.21 2.81
C MET A 358 18.79 -33.12 3.65
N GLN A 359 20.12 -33.05 3.60
CA GLN A 359 20.90 -31.98 4.24
C GLN A 359 21.01 -30.71 3.40
N PHE A 360 20.56 -30.73 2.15
CA PHE A 360 20.62 -29.56 1.28
C PHE A 360 19.55 -28.55 1.69
N ASN A 361 19.93 -27.28 1.75
CA ASN A 361 19.00 -26.19 2.02
C ASN A 361 19.26 -25.04 1.03
N ILE A 362 18.19 -24.43 0.56
CA ILE A 362 18.21 -23.30 -0.37
C ILE A 362 17.05 -22.35 0.01
N PRO A 363 17.27 -21.03 0.02
CA PRO A 363 16.19 -20.10 0.29
C PRO A 363 15.16 -20.12 -0.85
N LEU A 364 13.89 -19.91 -0.51
CA LEU A 364 12.78 -19.71 -1.44
C LEU A 364 12.42 -18.23 -1.47
N GLN A 365 12.57 -17.56 -2.61
CA GLN A 365 12.43 -16.09 -2.73
C GLN A 365 13.26 -15.30 -1.69
N ALA A 366 14.49 -15.74 -1.44
CA ALA A 366 15.37 -15.20 -0.39
C ALA A 366 14.86 -15.34 1.05
N MET A 367 13.80 -16.14 1.28
CA MET A 367 13.29 -16.51 2.59
C MET A 367 13.80 -17.90 3.00
N SER A 368 14.06 -18.11 4.28
CA SER A 368 14.42 -19.43 4.80
C SER A 368 13.15 -20.26 5.01
N PRO A 369 12.99 -21.42 4.34
CA PRO A 369 11.88 -22.31 4.61
C PRO A 369 12.10 -23.11 5.91
N PRO A 370 11.04 -23.70 6.48
CA PRO A 370 11.12 -24.67 7.57
C PRO A 370 11.93 -25.92 7.18
N SER A 371 12.46 -26.63 8.18
CA SER A 371 13.40 -27.74 7.96
C SER A 371 12.83 -28.92 7.17
N HIS A 372 11.52 -29.19 7.26
CA HIS A 372 10.85 -30.27 6.51
C HIS A 372 10.61 -29.93 5.04
N PHE A 373 10.66 -28.65 4.67
CA PHE A 373 10.16 -28.19 3.38
C PHE A 373 11.01 -28.67 2.21
N ILE A 374 12.34 -28.48 2.27
CA ILE A 374 13.26 -28.92 1.19
C ILE A 374 13.30 -30.45 1.07
N PRO A 375 13.42 -31.24 2.17
CA PRO A 375 13.22 -32.69 2.13
C PRO A 375 11.90 -33.11 1.48
N GLY A 376 10.79 -32.51 1.90
CA GLY A 376 9.48 -32.77 1.33
C GLY A 376 9.38 -32.46 -0.17
N CYS A 377 10.00 -31.36 -0.63
CA CYS A 377 10.07 -31.04 -2.07
C CYS A 377 10.87 -32.09 -2.87
N TYR A 378 11.97 -32.61 -2.32
CA TYR A 378 12.67 -33.75 -2.94
C TYR A 378 11.78 -35.00 -3.01
N HIS A 379 10.95 -35.25 -2.00
CA HIS A 379 10.00 -36.37 -2.03
C HIS A 379 8.91 -36.17 -3.09
N ILE A 380 8.40 -34.94 -3.28
CA ILE A 380 7.47 -34.59 -4.37
C ILE A 380 8.11 -34.86 -5.74
N LEU A 381 9.37 -34.46 -5.92
CA LEU A 381 10.12 -34.72 -7.15
C LEU A 381 10.40 -36.22 -7.36
N ALA A 382 10.64 -36.97 -6.29
CA ALA A 382 10.83 -38.41 -6.37
C ALA A 382 9.52 -39.14 -6.72
N ASP A 383 8.38 -38.66 -6.21
CA ASP A 383 7.06 -39.25 -6.52
C ASP A 383 6.64 -38.98 -7.97
N SER A 384 6.94 -37.79 -8.49
CA SER A 384 6.78 -37.46 -9.92
C SER A 384 7.83 -38.11 -10.84
N LEU A 385 8.80 -38.85 -10.27
CA LEU A 385 9.93 -39.49 -10.97
C LEU A 385 10.90 -38.52 -11.66
N ALA A 386 10.84 -37.23 -11.32
CA ALA A 386 11.79 -36.21 -11.77
C ALA A 386 13.20 -36.43 -11.17
N VAL A 387 13.25 -37.02 -9.97
CA VAL A 387 14.48 -37.52 -9.34
C VAL A 387 14.30 -38.95 -8.84
N GLY A 388 15.41 -39.62 -8.51
CA GLY A 388 15.36 -40.92 -7.86
C GLY A 388 16.61 -41.27 -7.05
N TRP A 389 16.45 -42.17 -6.08
CA TRP A 389 17.51 -42.42 -5.10
C TRP A 389 18.46 -43.53 -5.53
N HIS A 390 17.92 -44.66 -5.99
CA HIS A 390 18.72 -45.77 -6.47
C HIS A 390 19.28 -45.48 -7.88
N PRO A 391 20.53 -45.86 -8.24
CA PRO A 391 21.09 -45.65 -9.58
C PRO A 391 20.16 -46.14 -10.72
N ASN A 392 19.53 -47.30 -10.50
CA ASN A 392 18.56 -47.92 -11.41
C ASN A 392 17.09 -47.80 -10.94
N TYR A 393 16.71 -46.72 -10.26
CA TYR A 393 15.39 -46.58 -9.61
C TYR A 393 14.19 -46.87 -10.53
N THR A 394 14.22 -46.44 -11.80
CA THR A 394 13.12 -46.69 -12.75
C THR A 394 12.92 -48.18 -13.03
N THR A 395 13.99 -48.96 -13.14
CA THR A 395 13.93 -50.42 -13.36
C THR A 395 13.45 -51.12 -12.10
N GLN A 396 13.97 -50.74 -10.94
CA GLN A 396 13.59 -51.32 -9.66
C GLN A 396 12.10 -51.10 -9.33
N LEU A 397 11.58 -49.90 -9.60
CA LEU A 397 10.16 -49.60 -9.44
C LEU A 397 9.26 -50.42 -10.38
N LYS A 398 9.69 -50.71 -11.61
CA LYS A 398 8.94 -51.58 -12.54
C LYS A 398 8.91 -53.02 -12.04
N ASN A 399 10.03 -53.55 -11.56
CA ASN A 399 10.12 -54.91 -11.05
C ASN A 399 9.23 -55.12 -9.81
N LYS A 400 9.14 -54.10 -8.95
CA LYS A 400 8.29 -54.13 -7.75
C LYS A 400 6.78 -54.08 -8.04
N LYS A 401 6.36 -53.56 -9.20
CA LYS A 401 4.94 -53.60 -9.63
C LYS A 401 4.50 -54.96 -10.18
N VAL A 402 5.46 -55.82 -10.52
CA VAL A 402 5.23 -57.12 -11.16
C VAL A 402 5.35 -58.27 -10.15
N ALA A 403 6.04 -58.04 -9.03
CA ALA A 403 6.08 -58.91 -7.85
C ALA A 403 4.94 -58.55 -6.89
#